data_AF-A0A937YZR2-F1
#
_entry.id   AF-A0A937YZR2-F1
#
_cell.length_a   1.000
_cell.length_b   1.000
_cell.length_c   1.000
_cell.angle_alpha   90.00
_cell.angle_beta   90.00
_cell.angle_gamma   90.00
#
_symmetry.space_group_name_H-M   'P 1'
#
loop_
_entity.id
_entity.type
_entity.pdbx_description
1 polymer ?
#
loop_
_entity_poly.entity_id
_entity_poly.type
_entity_poly.pdbx_seq_one_letter_code
_entity_poly.pdbx_strand_id
1 'polypeptide(L)'
;MRAALLCSLTVAIALAASAGTYVVVDTGQVACYDSVQEIAAPLPGQAFFGQDAQYAGAQPGYRDNGDGTVSDLNTGLMWQRDPGAAACHVCFGEARGCMWGRWLDVHGAGAQRSDPKAGDPRAFPFGRGPQGDALRVSSLVRCVRDADQG
;
A
#
# COMPACT_ATOMS: atom_id res chain seq x y z
N MET A 1 17.61 -14.56 69.41
CA MET A 1 16.64 -14.33 68.32
C MET A 1 17.32 -14.71 67.01
N ARG A 2 16.89 -15.81 66.37
CA ARG A 2 17.47 -16.28 65.11
C ARG A 2 16.65 -15.72 63.96
N ALA A 3 17.20 -14.77 63.21
CA ALA A 3 16.58 -14.25 61.99
C ALA A 3 16.75 -15.29 60.88
N ALA A 4 15.64 -15.89 60.43
CA ALA A 4 15.61 -16.73 59.25
C ALA A 4 15.48 -15.84 58.01
N LEU A 5 16.50 -15.83 57.17
CA LEU A 5 16.51 -15.10 55.91
C LEU A 5 15.74 -15.94 54.87
N LEU A 6 14.49 -15.60 54.60
CA LEU A 6 13.74 -16.14 53.47
C LEU A 6 14.25 -15.49 52.18
N CYS A 7 15.03 -16.23 51.41
CA CYS A 7 15.39 -15.87 50.05
C CYS A 7 14.19 -16.22 49.15
N SER A 8 13.43 -15.21 48.73
CA SER A 8 12.36 -15.40 47.75
C SER A 8 12.99 -15.48 46.36
N LEU A 9 12.84 -16.63 45.71
CA LEU A 9 13.26 -16.83 44.33
C LEU A 9 12.16 -16.32 43.40
N THR A 10 12.33 -15.12 42.86
CA THR A 10 11.51 -14.62 41.75
C THR A 10 11.91 -15.34 40.46
N VAL A 11 11.03 -16.21 39.95
CA VAL A 11 11.17 -16.77 38.60
C VAL A 11 10.64 -15.72 37.62
N ALA A 12 11.55 -15.00 36.96
CA ALA A 12 11.20 -14.14 35.84
C ALA A 12 11.00 -15.01 34.59
N ILE A 13 9.76 -15.21 34.16
CA ILE A 13 9.47 -15.80 32.85
C ILE A 13 9.75 -14.71 31.82
N ALA A 14 10.89 -14.79 31.13
CA ALA A 14 11.17 -13.98 29.97
C ALA A 14 10.34 -14.50 28.79
N LEU A 15 9.29 -13.80 28.41
CA LEU A 15 8.67 -13.99 27.10
C LEU A 15 9.60 -13.40 26.04
N ALA A 16 10.35 -14.25 25.35
CA ALA A 16 10.99 -13.87 24.10
C ALA A 16 9.92 -13.81 23.02
N ALA A 17 9.59 -12.61 22.55
CA ALA A 17 8.86 -12.46 21.29
C ALA A 17 9.79 -12.95 20.17
N SER A 18 9.42 -14.04 19.49
CA SER A 18 10.07 -14.43 18.24
C SER A 18 9.75 -13.38 17.20
N ALA A 19 10.74 -12.56 16.83
CA ALA A 19 10.66 -11.75 15.63
C ALA A 19 10.69 -12.71 14.44
N GLY A 20 9.51 -13.12 13.96
CA GLY A 20 9.41 -13.86 12.72
C GLY A 20 10.05 -13.03 11.60
N THR A 21 11.06 -13.59 10.95
CA THR A 21 11.65 -12.98 9.76
C THR A 21 10.64 -13.10 8.62
N TYR A 22 10.03 -12.00 8.20
CA TYR A 22 9.22 -11.96 7.00
C TYR A 22 10.02 -11.31 5.88
N VAL A 23 9.94 -11.87 4.68
CA VAL A 23 10.60 -11.29 3.50
C VAL A 23 9.75 -10.13 3.00
N VAL A 24 10.31 -8.93 3.01
CA VAL A 24 9.72 -7.78 2.31
C VAL A 24 10.10 -7.89 0.84
N VAL A 25 9.11 -8.15 -0.01
CA VAL A 25 9.29 -8.27 -1.46
C VAL A 25 9.23 -6.89 -2.12
N ASP A 26 9.97 -6.74 -3.21
CA ASP A 26 9.91 -5.58 -4.09
C ASP A 26 8.53 -5.48 -4.74
N THR A 27 8.14 -4.25 -5.06
CA THR A 27 6.87 -3.98 -5.76
C THR A 27 6.96 -4.28 -7.26
N GLY A 28 8.18 -4.50 -7.77
CA GLY A 28 8.47 -4.64 -9.19
C GLY A 28 8.48 -3.32 -9.96
N GLN A 29 8.41 -2.18 -9.26
CA GLN A 29 8.58 -0.87 -9.87
C GLN A 29 10.03 -0.70 -10.32
N VAL A 30 10.26 -0.50 -11.63
CA VAL A 30 11.61 -0.40 -12.23
C VAL A 30 12.04 1.02 -12.61
N ALA A 31 11.11 1.99 -12.54
CA ALA A 31 11.36 3.39 -12.89
C ALA A 31 10.96 4.33 -11.74
N CYS A 32 11.57 5.51 -11.68
CA CYS A 32 11.25 6.54 -10.68
C CYS A 32 10.28 7.57 -11.27
N TYR A 33 9.42 8.16 -10.44
CA TYR A 33 8.43 9.16 -10.86
C TYR A 33 8.43 10.40 -9.96
N ASP A 34 8.22 11.57 -10.55
CA ASP A 34 7.82 12.78 -9.84
C ASP A 34 6.28 12.80 -9.64
N SER A 35 5.67 13.97 -9.46
CA SER A 35 4.22 14.11 -9.32
C SER A 35 3.44 14.03 -10.64
N VAL A 36 4.11 13.92 -11.78
CA VAL A 36 3.53 14.05 -13.13
C VAL A 36 4.05 13.00 -14.12
N GLN A 37 5.32 12.61 -14.05
CA GLN A 37 5.99 11.81 -15.06
C GLN A 37 7.12 10.93 -14.50
N GLU A 38 7.61 10.02 -15.34
CA GLU A 38 8.82 9.25 -15.09
C GLU A 38 10.05 10.16 -15.11
N ILE A 39 11.02 9.87 -14.24
CA ILE A 39 12.27 10.61 -14.07
C ILE A 39 13.45 9.65 -13.93
N ALA A 40 14.67 10.18 -14.15
CA ALA A 40 15.88 9.48 -13.74
C ALA A 40 15.90 9.27 -12.22
N ALA A 41 16.55 8.19 -11.76
CA ALA A 41 16.63 7.87 -10.35
C ALA A 41 17.27 9.03 -9.55
N PRO A 42 16.56 9.66 -8.61
CA PRO A 42 17.07 10.80 -7.84
C PRO A 42 18.22 10.38 -6.92
N LEU A 43 19.16 11.28 -6.65
CA LEU A 43 20.26 11.03 -5.71
C LEU A 43 19.81 11.20 -4.25
N PRO A 44 20.53 10.62 -3.27
CA PRO A 44 20.26 10.86 -1.85
C PRO A 44 20.15 12.35 -1.52
N GLY A 45 19.07 12.72 -0.81
CA GLY A 45 18.77 14.11 -0.44
C GLY A 45 18.01 14.92 -1.49
N GLN A 46 17.79 14.38 -2.71
CA GLN A 46 16.93 15.01 -3.70
C GLN A 46 15.45 14.69 -3.45
N ALA A 47 14.56 15.55 -3.95
CA ALA A 47 13.13 15.27 -3.94
C ALA A 47 12.83 13.93 -4.63
N PHE A 48 11.86 13.18 -4.09
CA PHE A 48 11.43 11.88 -4.61
C PHE A 48 12.47 10.74 -4.52
N PHE A 49 13.57 10.94 -3.79
CA PHE A 49 14.48 9.87 -3.36
C PHE A 49 13.78 8.87 -2.42
N GLY A 50 14.15 7.60 -2.54
CA GLY A 50 13.61 6.50 -1.72
C GLY A 50 12.50 5.69 -2.40
N GLN A 51 12.36 5.78 -3.72
CA GLN A 51 11.42 4.96 -4.48
C GLN A 51 11.91 3.53 -4.61
N ASP A 52 10.98 2.58 -4.71
CA ASP A 52 11.28 1.14 -4.81
C ASP A 52 12.29 0.82 -5.94
N ALA A 53 12.15 1.50 -7.08
CA ALA A 53 13.04 1.38 -8.25
C ALA A 53 14.52 1.70 -7.99
N GLN A 54 14.85 2.31 -6.85
CA GLN A 54 16.22 2.63 -6.46
C GLN A 54 16.89 1.52 -5.65
N TYR A 55 16.15 0.46 -5.32
CA TYR A 55 16.61 -0.63 -4.47
C TYR A 55 16.51 -1.95 -5.22
N ALA A 56 17.50 -2.82 -5.03
CA ALA A 56 17.40 -4.22 -5.40
C ALA A 56 16.96 -5.01 -4.17
N GLY A 57 15.77 -5.61 -4.21
CA GLY A 57 15.32 -6.51 -3.15
C GLY A 57 14.69 -7.78 -3.70
N ALA A 58 13.97 -8.45 -2.81
CA ALA A 58 13.47 -9.80 -3.06
C ALA A 58 12.34 -9.74 -4.10
N GLN A 59 12.50 -10.47 -5.20
CA GLN A 59 11.48 -10.49 -6.24
C GLN A 59 10.22 -11.25 -5.77
N PRO A 60 9.02 -10.81 -6.18
CA PRO A 60 7.80 -11.53 -5.87
C PRO A 60 7.80 -12.92 -6.53
N GLY A 61 7.32 -13.93 -5.80
CA GLY A 61 7.18 -15.30 -6.30
C GLY A 61 5.74 -15.77 -6.11
N TYR A 62 4.99 -15.90 -7.19
CA TYR A 62 3.59 -16.32 -7.15
C TYR A 62 3.36 -17.61 -7.93
N ARG A 63 2.51 -18.50 -7.38
CA ARG A 63 2.01 -19.70 -8.05
C ARG A 63 0.49 -19.64 -8.14
N ASP A 64 -0.04 -19.68 -9.35
CA ASP A 64 -1.47 -19.94 -9.60
C ASP A 64 -1.77 -21.41 -9.27
N ASN A 65 -2.77 -21.65 -8.42
CA ASN A 65 -3.18 -22.99 -8.01
C ASN A 65 -4.25 -23.57 -8.94
N GLY A 66 -4.80 -22.79 -9.87
CA GLY A 66 -5.83 -23.24 -10.83
C GLY A 66 -7.23 -23.39 -10.23
N ASP A 67 -7.41 -23.07 -8.96
CA ASP A 67 -8.68 -23.16 -8.22
C ASP A 67 -9.26 -21.79 -7.84
N GLY A 68 -8.72 -20.72 -8.41
CA GLY A 68 -9.07 -19.33 -8.08
C GLY A 68 -8.21 -18.72 -6.97
N THR A 69 -7.22 -19.45 -6.45
CA THR A 69 -6.24 -18.96 -5.47
C THR A 69 -4.83 -18.83 -6.05
N VAL A 70 -4.01 -17.99 -5.41
CA VAL A 70 -2.59 -17.78 -5.70
C VAL A 70 -1.80 -17.97 -4.40
N SER A 71 -0.75 -18.80 -4.45
CA SER A 71 0.22 -18.93 -3.37
C SER A 71 1.37 -17.95 -3.56
N ASP A 72 1.70 -17.21 -2.50
CA ASP A 72 2.94 -16.44 -2.39
C ASP A 72 4.05 -17.33 -1.84
N LEU A 73 5.07 -17.57 -2.67
CA LEU A 73 6.20 -18.46 -2.37
C LEU A 73 7.20 -17.83 -1.40
N ASN A 74 7.17 -16.51 -1.19
CA ASN A 74 8.03 -15.81 -0.24
C ASN A 74 7.45 -15.85 1.18
N THR A 75 6.13 -15.74 1.32
CA THR A 75 5.46 -15.74 2.63
C THR A 75 4.82 -17.08 3.00
N GLY A 76 4.59 -17.96 2.03
CA GLY A 76 3.83 -19.21 2.22
C GLY A 76 2.32 -19.00 2.36
N LEU A 77 1.83 -17.77 2.25
CA LEU A 77 0.41 -17.44 2.33
C LEU A 77 -0.31 -17.73 1.00
N MET A 78 -1.62 -17.92 1.08
CA MET A 78 -2.50 -18.16 -0.07
C MET A 78 -3.59 -17.08 -0.10
N TRP A 79 -3.86 -16.55 -1.29
CA TRP A 79 -4.78 -15.44 -1.51
C TRP A 79 -5.77 -15.74 -2.64
N GLN A 80 -6.94 -15.12 -2.62
CA GLN A 80 -7.87 -15.13 -3.76
C GLN A 80 -7.29 -14.33 -4.93
N ARG A 81 -7.37 -14.89 -6.14
CA ARG A 81 -6.78 -14.28 -7.35
C ARG A 81 -7.48 -12.99 -7.79
N ASP A 82 -8.81 -12.99 -7.79
CA ASP A 82 -9.62 -11.83 -8.20
C ASP A 82 -10.42 -11.28 -7.01
N PRO A 83 -9.95 -10.21 -6.36
CA PRO A 83 -10.67 -9.57 -5.26
C PRO A 83 -11.78 -8.60 -5.74
N GLY A 84 -12.07 -8.55 -7.05
CA GLY A 84 -13.14 -7.74 -7.64
C GLY A 84 -12.65 -6.57 -8.49
N ALA A 85 -13.59 -5.94 -9.20
CA ALA A 85 -13.32 -5.02 -10.31
C ALA A 85 -12.90 -3.59 -9.90
N ALA A 86 -12.99 -3.22 -8.62
CA ALA A 86 -12.69 -1.86 -8.15
C ALA A 86 -11.60 -1.85 -7.07
N ALA A 87 -10.80 -0.80 -7.04
CA ALA A 87 -9.86 -0.49 -5.97
C ALA A 87 -10.45 0.62 -5.09
N CYS A 88 -10.19 0.57 -3.78
CA CYS A 88 -10.50 1.67 -2.87
C CYS A 88 -9.26 2.54 -2.65
N HIS A 89 -9.47 3.83 -2.39
CA HIS A 89 -8.40 4.76 -2.01
C HIS A 89 -8.93 5.80 -1.02
N VAL A 90 -8.03 6.44 -0.29
CA VAL A 90 -8.34 7.55 0.62
C VAL A 90 -7.81 8.85 0.03
N CYS A 91 -8.64 9.89 -0.01
CA CYS A 91 -8.25 11.21 -0.48
C CYS A 91 -7.50 11.98 0.62
N PHE A 92 -6.27 12.41 0.37
CA PHE A 92 -5.51 13.27 1.31
C PHE A 92 -5.70 14.78 1.06
N GLY A 93 -6.59 15.14 0.12
CA GLY A 93 -6.94 16.50 -0.25
C GLY A 93 -8.36 16.51 -0.80
N GLU A 94 -8.58 17.15 -1.96
CA GLU A 94 -9.92 17.21 -2.56
C GLU A 94 -10.44 15.82 -2.97
N ALA A 95 -11.67 15.54 -2.59
CA ALA A 95 -12.46 14.40 -3.04
C ALA A 95 -13.51 14.91 -4.02
N ARG A 96 -13.08 15.12 -5.26
CA ARG A 96 -13.90 15.77 -6.30
C ARG A 96 -15.13 14.96 -6.70
N GLY A 97 -16.19 15.69 -7.01
CA GLY A 97 -17.41 15.21 -7.63
C GLY A 97 -18.00 16.27 -8.58
N CYS A 98 -18.88 15.85 -9.48
CA CYS A 98 -19.56 16.72 -10.44
C CYS A 98 -21.03 16.86 -10.06
N MET A 99 -21.37 17.95 -9.36
CA MET A 99 -22.76 18.29 -9.03
C MET A 99 -23.22 19.47 -9.88
N TRP A 100 -24.43 19.38 -10.44
CA TRP A 100 -25.03 20.43 -11.28
C TRP A 100 -24.12 20.89 -12.43
N GLY A 101 -23.38 19.96 -13.03
CA GLY A 101 -22.45 20.24 -14.13
C GLY A 101 -21.16 20.96 -13.71
N ARG A 102 -20.87 21.06 -12.41
CA ARG A 102 -19.66 21.72 -11.88
C ARG A 102 -18.83 20.74 -11.08
N TRP A 103 -17.52 20.73 -11.34
CA TRP A 103 -16.54 20.01 -10.52
C TRP A 103 -16.22 20.81 -9.27
N LEU A 104 -16.42 20.18 -8.12
CA LEU A 104 -16.11 20.76 -6.81
C LEU A 104 -15.64 19.65 -5.87
N ASP A 105 -14.99 20.04 -4.79
CA ASP A 105 -14.70 19.13 -3.68
C ASP A 105 -16.00 18.87 -2.89
N VAL A 106 -16.53 17.65 -3.00
CA VAL A 106 -17.83 17.29 -2.43
C VAL A 106 -17.72 16.53 -1.11
N HIS A 107 -16.56 15.90 -0.83
CA HIS A 107 -16.34 15.14 0.42
C HIS A 107 -15.15 15.62 1.26
N GLY A 108 -14.14 16.27 0.65
CA GLY A 108 -12.92 16.68 1.34
C GLY A 108 -11.93 15.55 1.63
N ALA A 109 -10.91 15.90 2.41
CA ALA A 109 -9.87 14.97 2.83
C ALA A 109 -10.41 13.89 3.78
N GLY A 110 -9.80 12.70 3.73
CA GLY A 110 -10.21 11.52 4.47
C GLY A 110 -11.30 10.69 3.79
N ALA A 111 -11.90 11.19 2.70
CA ALA A 111 -12.93 10.44 1.97
C ALA A 111 -12.38 9.12 1.42
N GLN A 112 -13.03 8.00 1.75
CA GLN A 112 -12.80 6.71 1.11
C GLN A 112 -13.60 6.64 -0.18
N ARG A 113 -12.91 6.39 -1.29
CA ARG A 113 -13.46 6.38 -2.64
C ARG A 113 -13.11 5.07 -3.34
N SER A 114 -13.76 4.80 -4.48
CA SER A 114 -13.51 3.60 -5.27
C SER A 114 -13.47 3.89 -6.76
N ASP A 115 -12.48 3.32 -7.44
CA ASP A 115 -12.32 3.42 -8.90
C ASP A 115 -12.28 2.02 -9.52
N PRO A 116 -12.85 1.81 -10.73
CA PRO A 116 -12.59 0.62 -11.52
C PRO A 116 -11.09 0.43 -11.73
N LYS A 117 -10.62 -0.82 -11.63
CA LYS A 117 -9.21 -1.18 -11.87
C LYS A 117 -8.82 -1.17 -13.35
N ALA A 118 -9.80 -1.14 -14.24
CA ALA A 118 -9.62 -1.12 -15.70
C ALA A 118 -10.82 -0.45 -16.38
N GLY A 119 -10.63 -0.01 -17.62
CA GLY A 119 -11.65 0.64 -18.45
C GLY A 119 -11.19 1.98 -19.02
N ASP A 120 -12.11 2.68 -19.69
CA ASP A 120 -11.86 4.02 -20.25
C ASP A 120 -12.34 5.10 -19.26
N PRO A 121 -11.45 5.99 -18.79
CA PRO A 121 -11.84 7.13 -17.96
C PRO A 121 -12.91 8.02 -18.62
N ARG A 122 -12.93 8.10 -19.96
CA ARG A 122 -13.92 8.89 -20.71
C ARG A 122 -15.35 8.34 -20.59
N ALA A 123 -15.52 7.11 -20.10
CA ALA A 123 -16.83 6.54 -19.80
C ALA A 123 -17.52 7.23 -18.61
N PHE A 124 -16.80 8.05 -17.82
CA PHE A 124 -17.32 8.76 -16.64
C PHE A 124 -17.16 10.28 -16.75
N PRO A 125 -17.74 10.93 -17.78
CA PRO A 125 -17.53 12.37 -18.04
C PRO A 125 -18.04 13.27 -16.91
N PHE A 126 -18.95 12.78 -16.07
CA PHE A 126 -19.51 13.47 -14.91
C PHE A 126 -19.36 12.68 -13.61
N GLY A 127 -18.39 11.74 -13.58
CA GLY A 127 -18.21 10.84 -12.44
C GLY A 127 -19.30 9.76 -12.34
N ARG A 128 -19.47 9.18 -11.14
CA ARG A 128 -20.45 8.11 -10.86
C ARG A 128 -21.31 8.46 -9.66
N GLY A 129 -22.54 7.97 -9.65
CA GLY A 129 -23.44 8.12 -8.52
C GLY A 129 -23.99 9.53 -8.35
N PRO A 130 -24.82 9.76 -7.31
CA PRO A 130 -25.62 10.99 -7.17
C PRO A 130 -24.81 12.29 -7.09
N GLN A 131 -23.59 12.22 -6.54
CA GLN A 131 -22.71 13.37 -6.34
C GLN A 131 -21.69 13.53 -7.49
N GLY A 132 -21.78 12.67 -8.51
CA GLY A 132 -20.86 12.68 -9.65
C GLY A 132 -19.42 12.40 -9.23
N ASP A 133 -19.24 11.46 -8.30
CA ASP A 133 -17.95 11.08 -7.73
C ASP A 133 -16.90 10.87 -8.83
N ALA A 134 -15.81 11.65 -8.81
CA ALA A 134 -14.78 11.59 -9.84
C ALA A 134 -14.18 10.18 -9.92
N LEU A 135 -14.08 9.62 -11.13
CA LEU A 135 -13.31 8.42 -11.40
C LEU A 135 -12.22 8.73 -12.40
N ARG A 136 -11.03 8.19 -12.14
CA ARG A 136 -9.89 8.34 -13.02
C ARG A 136 -9.54 7.04 -13.73
N VAL A 137 -9.88 5.88 -13.15
CA VAL A 137 -9.59 4.53 -13.64
C VAL A 137 -8.08 4.24 -13.72
N SER A 138 -7.32 5.05 -14.45
CA SER A 138 -5.86 5.03 -14.57
C SER A 138 -5.19 5.81 -13.45
N SER A 139 -5.44 5.41 -12.19
CA SER A 139 -4.75 5.98 -11.04
C SER A 139 -3.31 5.47 -10.97
N LEU A 140 -2.34 6.36 -10.88
CA LEU A 140 -0.94 6.01 -10.66
C LEU A 140 -0.66 5.85 -9.17
N VAL A 141 0.15 4.85 -8.82
CA VAL A 141 0.64 4.60 -7.46
C VAL A 141 2.15 4.70 -7.50
N ARG A 142 2.75 5.35 -6.50
CA ARG A 142 4.20 5.38 -6.30
C ARG A 142 4.53 4.60 -5.04
N CYS A 143 5.28 3.52 -5.20
CA CYS A 143 5.75 2.73 -4.08
C CYS A 143 6.97 3.40 -3.47
N VAL A 144 6.93 3.63 -2.15
CA VAL A 144 8.01 4.24 -1.38
C VAL A 144 8.32 3.34 -0.18
N ARG A 145 9.58 3.31 0.22
CA ARG A 145 10.03 2.63 1.44
C ARG A 145 10.41 3.67 2.50
N ASP A 146 10.35 3.28 3.76
CA ASP A 146 10.88 4.10 4.85
C ASP A 146 12.40 4.27 4.68
N ALA A 147 12.91 5.47 4.96
CA ALA A 147 14.30 5.87 4.70
C ALA A 147 15.34 5.24 5.66
N ASP A 148 14.90 4.51 6.69
CA ASP A 148 15.74 4.17 7.85
C ASP A 148 16.16 2.69 7.93
N GLN A 149 16.05 1.90 6.85
CA GLN A 149 16.61 0.53 6.85
C GLN A 149 18.07 0.54 6.40
N GLY A 150 18.94 1.02 7.30
CA GLY A 150 20.39 0.81 7.30
C GLY A 150 20.81 -0.01 8.51
#